data_AF-A0A0A0JRT2-F1
#
_entry.id   AF-A0A0A0JRT2-F1
#
_cell.length_a   1.000
_cell.length_b   1.000
_cell.length_c   1.000
_cell.angle_alpha   90.00
_cell.angle_beta   90.00
_cell.angle_gamma   90.00
#
_symmetry.space_group_name_H-M   'P 1'
#
loop_
_entity.id
_entity.type
_entity.pdbx_description
1 polymer ?
#
loop_
_entity_poly.entity_id
_entity_poly.type
_entity_poly.pdbx_seq_one_letter_code
_entity_poly.pdbx_strand_id
1 'polypeptide(L)'
;MQAVFDPAGVVAAQSKRFPLFHAKDGVKDTTQANGYVMAPFGEGDIDYATFLRRVGAKGSHNPMWEQDTAPGGTANPGQSLAFAQVSYDNMAALRG
;
A
#
# COMPACT_ATOMS: atom_id res chain seq x y z
N MET A 1 -2.47 -26.64 -13.89
CA MET A 1 -2.56 -25.17 -14.02
C MET A 1 -2.53 -24.61 -12.60
N GLN A 2 -1.50 -23.87 -12.20
CA GLN A 2 -1.45 -23.28 -10.87
C GLN A 2 -2.38 -22.06 -10.86
N ALA A 3 -3.26 -21.96 -9.86
CA ALA A 3 -4.10 -20.78 -9.73
C ALA A 3 -3.22 -19.57 -9.41
N VAL A 4 -3.43 -18.47 -10.12
CA VAL A 4 -2.81 -17.18 -9.77
C VAL A 4 -3.30 -16.80 -8.38
N PHE A 5 -2.37 -16.42 -7.51
CA PHE A 5 -2.69 -16.01 -6.15
C PHE A 5 -3.60 -14.77 -6.15
N ASP A 6 -4.73 -14.86 -5.44
CA ASP A 6 -5.69 -13.76 -5.27
C ASP A 6 -5.65 -13.25 -3.82
N PRO A 7 -4.85 -12.21 -3.52
CA PRO A 7 -4.68 -11.73 -2.15
C PRO A 7 -5.98 -11.17 -1.56
N ALA A 8 -6.82 -10.50 -2.36
CA ALA A 8 -8.08 -9.95 -1.87
C ALA A 8 -9.08 -11.06 -1.49
N GLY A 9 -9.11 -12.16 -2.25
CA GLY A 9 -9.93 -13.33 -1.94
C GLY A 9 -9.54 -13.99 -0.61
N VAL A 10 -8.23 -14.10 -0.33
CA VAL A 10 -7.74 -14.65 0.96
C VAL A 10 -8.20 -13.80 2.14
N VAL A 11 -8.11 -12.48 2.02
CA VAL A 11 -8.54 -11.56 3.09
C VAL A 11 -10.06 -11.59 3.25
N ALA A 12 -10.82 -11.54 2.16
CA ALA A 12 -12.29 -11.57 2.19
C ALA A 12 -12.83 -12.85 2.84
N ALA A 13 -12.17 -14.00 2.61
CA ALA A 13 -12.52 -15.27 3.24
C ALA A 13 -12.25 -15.31 4.76
N GLN A 14 -11.48 -14.36 5.30
CA GLN A 14 -11.02 -14.32 6.70
C GLN A 14 -11.14 -12.90 7.26
N SER A 15 -12.35 -12.33 7.21
CA SER A 15 -12.63 -10.91 7.48
C SER A 15 -12.11 -10.33 8.80
N LYS A 16 -11.82 -11.17 9.81
CA LYS A 16 -11.28 -10.75 11.12
C LYS A 16 -9.81 -11.08 11.34
N ARG A 17 -9.18 -11.85 10.43
CA ARG A 17 -7.81 -12.37 10.62
C ARG A 17 -6.75 -11.31 10.33
N PHE A 18 -7.08 -10.31 9.51
CA PHE A 18 -6.11 -9.33 9.01
C PHE A 18 -6.52 -7.90 9.41
N PRO A 19 -6.33 -7.50 10.67
CA PRO A 19 -6.77 -6.19 11.16
C PRO A 19 -5.88 -5.02 10.71
N LEU A 20 -4.64 -5.29 10.31
CA LEU A 20 -3.64 -4.29 9.93
C LEU A 20 -3.04 -4.62 8.56
N PHE A 21 -2.93 -3.62 7.69
CA PHE A 21 -2.20 -3.75 6.43
C PHE A 21 -1.01 -2.80 6.41
N HIS A 22 0.15 -3.35 6.09
CA HIS A 22 1.31 -2.59 5.69
C HIS A 22 1.18 -2.29 4.20
N ALA A 23 0.73 -1.08 3.88
CA ALA A 23 0.52 -0.63 2.51
C ALA A 23 1.80 0.03 1.98
N LYS A 24 2.41 -0.62 1.01
CA LYS A 24 3.57 -0.11 0.26
C LYS A 24 3.11 0.15 -1.17
N ASP A 25 3.48 1.28 -1.76
CA ASP A 25 3.16 1.55 -3.15
C ASP A 25 4.43 1.59 -3.99
N GLY A 26 4.27 1.47 -5.30
CA GLY A 26 5.39 1.50 -6.22
C GLY A 26 4.97 1.71 -7.65
N VAL A 27 5.85 2.37 -8.39
CA VAL A 27 5.74 2.51 -9.84
C VAL A 27 6.29 1.26 -10.49
N LYS A 28 5.57 0.71 -11.48
CA LYS A 28 5.99 -0.47 -12.23
C LYS A 28 7.29 -0.18 -12.95
N ASP A 29 8.25 -1.07 -12.78
CA ASP A 29 9.53 -1.02 -13.48
C ASP A 29 9.96 -2.45 -13.82
N THR A 30 9.92 -2.78 -15.12
CA THR A 30 10.28 -4.10 -15.63
C THR A 30 11.77 -4.39 -15.53
N THR A 31 12.60 -3.40 -15.20
CA THR A 31 14.03 -3.58 -14.95
C THR A 31 14.33 -4.03 -13.52
N GLN A 32 13.37 -3.86 -12.59
CA GLN A 32 13.52 -4.33 -11.21
C GLN A 32 13.11 -5.79 -11.08
N ALA A 33 13.86 -6.57 -10.29
CA ALA A 33 13.56 -7.98 -10.05
C ALA A 33 12.19 -8.20 -9.36
N ASN A 34 11.76 -7.27 -8.52
CA ASN A 34 10.44 -7.26 -7.88
C ASN A 34 9.36 -6.56 -8.74
N GLY A 35 9.72 -5.99 -9.89
CA GLY A 35 8.83 -5.31 -10.81
C GLY A 35 8.39 -3.90 -10.42
N TYR A 36 8.91 -3.33 -9.32
CA TYR A 36 8.49 -2.02 -8.81
C TYR A 36 9.61 -1.22 -8.15
N VAL A 37 9.57 0.10 -8.33
CA VAL A 37 10.31 1.08 -7.54
C VAL A 37 9.38 1.70 -6.51
N MET A 38 9.80 1.76 -5.24
CA MET A 38 8.98 2.31 -4.15
C MET A 38 8.55 3.75 -4.43
N ALA A 39 7.30 4.06 -4.12
CA ALA A 39 6.71 5.40 -4.21
C ALA A 39 5.89 5.71 -2.96
N PRO A 40 5.67 7.00 -2.64
CA PRO A 40 4.63 7.41 -1.69
C PRO A 40 3.28 6.78 -2.07
N PHE A 41 2.46 6.46 -1.07
CA PHE A 41 1.15 5.85 -1.33
C PHE A 41 0.28 6.78 -2.17
N GLY A 42 -0.31 6.25 -3.25
CA GLY A 42 -1.14 7.01 -4.17
C GLY A 42 -0.36 7.71 -5.29
N GLU A 43 0.97 7.63 -5.28
CA GLU A 43 1.83 8.06 -6.39
C GLU A 43 2.37 6.87 -7.21
N GLY A 44 2.06 5.63 -6.81
CA GLY A 44 2.44 4.41 -7.52
C GLY A 44 1.30 3.82 -8.37
N ASP A 45 1.53 2.58 -8.84
CA ASP A 45 0.68 1.87 -9.80
C ASP A 45 -0.13 0.73 -9.16
N ILE A 46 -0.07 0.54 -7.85
CA ILE A 46 -0.79 -0.56 -7.17
C ILE A 46 -2.26 -0.18 -6.97
N ASP A 47 -3.18 -0.99 -7.50
CA ASP A 47 -4.64 -0.77 -7.42
C ASP A 47 -5.23 -1.10 -6.03
N TYR A 48 -4.91 -0.25 -5.05
CA TYR A 48 -5.42 -0.34 -3.69
C TYR A 48 -6.92 -0.10 -3.58
N ALA A 49 -7.50 0.71 -4.47
CA ALA A 49 -8.94 0.98 -4.49
C ALA A 49 -9.73 -0.30 -4.76
N THR A 50 -9.33 -1.09 -5.78
CA THR A 50 -9.94 -2.39 -6.05
C THR A 50 -9.68 -3.38 -4.93
N PHE A 51 -8.45 -3.44 -4.40
CA PHE A 51 -8.14 -4.34 -3.28
C PHE A 51 -9.05 -4.06 -2.07
N LEU A 52 -9.09 -2.82 -1.58
CA LEU A 52 -9.86 -2.43 -0.40
C LEU A 52 -11.37 -2.61 -0.60
N ARG A 53 -11.88 -2.43 -1.83
CA ARG A 53 -13.28 -2.72 -2.17
C ARG A 53 -13.58 -4.22 -2.13
N ARG A 54 -12.65 -5.07 -2.56
CA ARG A 54 -12.84 -6.53 -2.64
C ARG A 54 -12.74 -7.23 -1.29
N VAL A 55 -11.90 -6.76 -0.37
CA VAL A 55 -11.72 -7.40 0.94
C VAL A 55 -12.91 -7.25 1.88
N GLY A 56 -13.76 -6.24 1.67
CA GLY A 56 -14.97 -6.03 2.46
C GLY A 56 -14.68 -5.61 3.91
N ALA A 57 -15.61 -5.92 4.84
CA ALA A 57 -15.49 -5.64 6.28
C ALA A 57 -14.98 -4.23 6.61
N LYS A 58 -15.56 -3.21 5.95
CA LYS A 58 -15.18 -1.79 6.12
C LYS A 58 -15.04 -1.42 7.60
N GLY A 59 -13.94 -0.76 7.94
CA GLY A 59 -13.61 -0.40 9.33
C GLY A 59 -12.89 -1.48 10.15
N SER A 60 -12.82 -2.73 9.68
CA SER A 60 -12.06 -3.80 10.36
C SER A 60 -10.62 -3.92 9.89
N HIS A 61 -10.27 -3.26 8.78
CA HIS A 61 -8.94 -3.28 8.19
C HIS A 61 -8.31 -1.89 8.30
N ASN A 62 -7.14 -1.82 8.92
CA ASN A 62 -6.44 -0.58 9.20
C ASN A 62 -5.16 -0.53 8.36
N PRO A 63 -5.18 0.07 7.17
CA PRO A 63 -3.97 0.27 6.40
C PRO A 63 -3.11 1.37 7.05
N MET A 64 -1.81 1.13 7.09
CA MET A 64 -0.77 2.11 7.38
C MET A 64 0.22 2.12 6.22
N TRP A 65 0.73 3.30 5.87
CA TRP A 65 1.78 3.39 4.87
C TRP A 65 3.11 2.92 5.47
N GLU A 66 3.85 2.11 4.71
CA GLU A 66 5.19 1.66 5.06
C GLU A 66 6.15 1.96 3.90
N GLN A 67 7.34 2.47 4.22
CA GLN A 67 8.43 2.59 3.25
C GLN A 67 9.78 2.26 3.91
N ASP A 68 10.43 1.20 3.42
CA ASP A 68 11.64 0.61 4.04
C ASP A 68 12.85 1.54 4.00
N THR A 69 12.90 2.41 3.01
CA THR A 69 14.08 3.24 2.75
C THR A 69 14.16 4.47 3.64
N ALA A 70 13.08 4.81 4.37
CA ALA A 70 12.97 6.01 5.18
C ALA A 70 13.60 7.24 4.47
N PRO A 71 13.08 7.61 3.28
CA PRO A 71 13.79 8.50 2.36
C PRO A 71 14.12 9.83 3.01
N GLY A 72 15.25 10.37 2.60
CA GLY A 72 15.85 11.55 3.19
C GLY A 72 17.32 11.32 3.46
N GLY A 73 17.88 12.18 4.29
CA GLY A 73 19.29 12.18 4.64
C GLY A 73 19.71 13.55 5.13
N THR A 74 21.01 13.83 5.18
CA THR A 74 21.53 15.13 5.63
C THR A 74 21.05 16.29 4.76
N ALA A 75 20.87 16.06 3.46
CA ALA A 75 20.41 17.09 2.52
C ALA A 75 18.92 17.39 2.62
N ASN A 76 18.10 16.43 3.07
CA ASN A 76 16.66 16.62 3.26
C ASN A 76 16.15 15.73 4.41
N PRO A 77 16.37 16.14 5.66
CA PRO A 77 16.02 15.30 6.82
C PRO A 77 14.50 15.17 7.04
N GLY A 78 13.69 16.06 6.46
CA GLY A 78 12.23 16.07 6.60
C GLY A 78 11.47 15.24 5.56
N GLN A 79 12.16 14.63 4.59
CA GLN A 79 11.50 13.98 3.45
C GLN A 79 10.61 12.82 3.84
N SER A 80 11.03 12.00 4.80
CA SER A 80 10.23 10.86 5.29
C SER A 80 8.91 11.31 5.91
N LEU A 81 8.91 12.43 6.63
CA LEU A 81 7.70 13.03 7.20
C LEU A 81 6.78 13.62 6.13
N ALA A 82 7.37 14.28 5.11
CA ALA A 82 6.60 14.78 3.98
C ALA A 82 5.93 13.64 3.20
N PHE A 83 6.63 12.54 2.98
CA PHE A 83 6.07 11.36 2.31
C PHE A 83 5.02 10.66 3.18
N ALA A 84 5.19 10.65 4.51
CA ALA A 84 4.17 10.16 5.43
C ALA A 84 2.87 10.97 5.31
N GLN A 85 2.96 12.30 5.23
CA GLN A 85 1.81 13.19 5.05
C GLN A 85 1.08 12.89 3.73
N VAL A 86 1.80 12.93 2.60
CA VAL A 86 1.21 12.67 1.28
C VAL A 86 0.57 11.28 1.22
N SER A 87 1.26 10.26 1.75
CA SER A 87 0.76 8.89 1.77
C SER A 87 -0.48 8.74 2.64
N TYR A 88 -0.54 9.44 3.78
CA TYR A 88 -1.72 9.47 4.63
C TYR A 88 -2.90 10.12 3.91
N ASP A 89 -2.71 11.27 3.27
CA ASP A 89 -3.79 12.00 2.59
C ASP A 89 -4.40 11.15 1.47
N ASN A 90 -3.56 10.53 0.64
CA ASN A 90 -4.00 9.63 -0.43
C ASN A 90 -4.72 8.39 0.12
N MET A 91 -4.23 7.79 1.20
CA MET A 91 -4.87 6.63 1.83
C MET A 91 -6.20 7.00 2.51
N ALA A 92 -6.26 8.17 3.15
CA ALA A 92 -7.48 8.69 3.76
C ALA A 92 -8.55 8.96 2.69
N ALA A 93 -8.17 9.42 1.51
CA ALA A 93 -9.08 9.62 0.38
C ALA A 93 -9.71 8.33 -0.15
N LEU A 94 -9.12 7.16 0.11
CA LEU A 94 -9.72 5.86 -0.23
C LEU A 94 -10.80 5.40 0.77
N ARG A 95 -10.95 6.10 1.90
CA ARG A 95 -11.98 5.78 2.91
C ARG A 95 -13.33 6.32 2.43
N GLY A 96 -14.23 5.42 2.06
CA GLY A 96 -15.64 5.70 1.75
C GLY A 96 -16.58 4.68 2.38
#